data_AF-A0A0A1PSM6-F1
#
_entry.id   AF-A0A0A1PSM6-F1
#
_cell.length_a   1.000
_cell.length_b   1.000
_cell.length_c   1.000
_cell.angle_alpha   90.00
_cell.angle_beta   90.00
_cell.angle_gamma   90.00
#
_symmetry.space_group_name_H-M   'P 1'
#
loop_
_entity.id
_entity.type
_entity.pdbx_description
1 polymer ?
#
loop_
_entity_poly.entity_id
_entity_poly.type
_entity_poly.pdbx_seq_one_letter_code
_entity_poly.pdbx_strand_id
1 'polypeptide(L)'
;MNRPARAGRRRLPGWVAAAATIAAFSGWTSALPDQLSGTQVVPPPEVALPGYRQPSRDAAFGTPFTRITDPGAALGAGIACRREMCRHRYSSAQAWNADQSLLLIPVGCGGLCFFDGRSYEPLFRRARSGECEWHPVRPEAMICVSPSAVTIWEPRSAREEVIYRAEGYRDLKFGPNKGNPSNDGRWIALRAVAANGQEVAFALDLAERRKGADISLQGLPGRTNSCTISPLGLHVVCFQYLEDGTDQAFVFTIDAQLVQRWPEHHRPGHGDMTVDADGSEVYVGISKAPPDRYFIIKRRLSDGAVTVLAPTGEGQHASLRSIRRPGWVFVTYAGDPAAVARRTGWAPFAREVIALKIDGSGEFRRIVHTHSVRHDYWNEAQASPSPDGTRVIWASNWDQAGGPIHAFVAQLDWPERAAALESITEPQR
;
A
#
# COMPACT_ATOMS: atom_id res chain seq x y z
N MET A 1 -51.27 35.72 -55.32
CA MET A 1 -51.90 37.03 -55.04
C MET A 1 -53.02 36.84 -54.04
N ASN A 2 -53.11 37.77 -53.10
CA ASN A 2 -54.24 38.13 -52.20
C ASN A 2 -54.78 37.14 -51.14
N ARG A 3 -54.31 37.38 -49.91
CA ARG A 3 -55.06 37.38 -48.63
C ARG A 3 -56.11 38.53 -48.58
N PRO A 4 -56.95 38.75 -47.53
CA PRO A 4 -57.21 37.98 -46.29
C PRO A 4 -58.71 37.84 -45.88
N ALA A 5 -58.99 37.08 -44.81
CA ALA A 5 -60.05 37.40 -43.85
C ALA A 5 -59.59 37.10 -42.40
N ARG A 6 -59.69 38.13 -41.54
CA ARG A 6 -59.65 38.14 -40.06
C ARG A 6 -61.04 37.72 -39.53
N ALA A 7 -61.32 37.33 -38.29
CA ALA A 7 -60.60 37.06 -37.05
C ALA A 7 -61.57 36.29 -36.11
N GLY A 8 -61.03 35.46 -35.20
CA GLY A 8 -61.77 34.90 -34.05
C GLY A 8 -60.79 34.68 -32.89
N ARG A 9 -61.10 35.20 -31.71
CA ARG A 9 -60.20 35.33 -30.54
C ARG A 9 -60.40 34.20 -29.51
N ARG A 10 -59.28 33.77 -28.90
CA ARG A 10 -59.08 33.14 -27.56
C ARG A 10 -59.59 31.68 -27.44
N ARG A 11 -58.86 30.70 -26.89
CA ARG A 11 -58.02 30.65 -25.67
C ARG A 11 -56.81 29.70 -25.83
N LEU A 12 -55.68 30.03 -25.18
CA LEU A 12 -54.48 29.18 -25.05
C LEU A 12 -54.69 28.14 -23.92
N PRO A 13 -54.36 26.84 -24.10
CA PRO A 13 -54.17 25.91 -22.99
C PRO A 13 -52.78 26.11 -22.37
N GLY A 14 -52.74 26.01 -21.05
CA GLY A 14 -51.59 26.35 -20.21
C GLY A 14 -50.34 25.53 -20.46
N TRP A 15 -49.21 26.21 -20.32
CA TRP A 15 -47.89 25.61 -20.20
C TRP A 15 -47.81 24.97 -18.81
N VAL A 16 -47.66 23.65 -18.75
CA VAL A 16 -47.22 22.96 -17.53
C VAL A 16 -45.74 23.28 -17.38
N ALA A 17 -45.42 24.15 -16.43
CA ALA A 17 -44.06 24.38 -16.00
C ALA A 17 -43.53 23.10 -15.34
N ALA A 18 -42.72 22.34 -16.06
CA ALA A 18 -41.88 21.33 -15.44
C ALA A 18 -40.88 22.08 -14.54
N ALA A 19 -41.10 22.00 -13.23
CA ALA A 19 -40.14 22.46 -12.24
C ALA A 19 -38.86 21.63 -12.41
N ALA A 20 -37.88 22.18 -13.11
CA ALA A 20 -36.52 21.70 -13.08
C ALA A 20 -36.01 21.94 -11.66
N THR A 21 -36.11 20.95 -10.79
CA THR A 21 -35.28 20.87 -9.59
C THR A 21 -33.83 20.82 -10.05
N ILE A 22 -33.21 21.99 -10.10
CA ILE A 22 -31.76 22.12 -10.10
C ILE A 22 -31.32 21.52 -8.78
N ALA A 23 -30.93 20.24 -8.80
CA ALA A 23 -30.15 19.66 -7.74
C ALA A 23 -28.87 20.48 -7.69
N ALA A 24 -28.78 21.38 -6.70
CA ALA A 24 -27.54 22.03 -6.36
C ALA A 24 -26.58 20.90 -5.97
N PHE A 25 -25.66 20.56 -6.88
CA PHE A 25 -24.44 19.88 -6.49
C PHE A 25 -23.74 20.84 -5.53
N SER A 26 -23.97 20.67 -4.24
CA SER A 26 -23.12 21.23 -3.21
C SER A 26 -21.73 20.67 -3.49
N GLY A 27 -20.89 21.48 -4.13
CA GLY A 27 -19.47 21.18 -4.25
C GLY A 27 -18.95 21.00 -2.83
N TRP A 28 -18.58 19.78 -2.49
CA TRP A 28 -17.83 19.51 -1.28
C TRP A 28 -16.45 20.12 -1.53
N THR A 29 -16.28 21.39 -1.18
CA THR A 29 -14.96 21.88 -0.82
C THR A 29 -14.61 21.13 0.45
N SER A 30 -13.92 20.00 0.32
CA SER A 30 -13.31 19.32 1.46
C SER A 30 -12.27 20.29 2.01
N ALA A 31 -12.68 21.15 2.94
CA ALA A 31 -11.74 21.85 3.78
C ALA A 31 -10.81 20.79 4.38
N LEU A 32 -9.51 21.07 4.35
CA LEU A 32 -8.51 20.20 4.96
C LEU A 32 -8.92 19.93 6.41
N PRO A 33 -8.74 18.71 6.94
CA PRO A 33 -9.08 18.44 8.33
C PRO A 33 -8.31 19.40 9.24
N ASP A 34 -9.01 20.06 10.17
CA ASP A 34 -8.46 21.14 11.01
C ASP A 34 -7.17 20.71 11.75
N GLN A 35 -7.06 19.43 12.11
CA GLN A 35 -5.94 18.85 12.86
C GLN A 35 -4.59 18.92 12.11
N LEU A 36 -4.59 18.90 10.77
CA LEU A 36 -3.38 19.02 9.96
C LEU A 36 -2.97 20.48 9.73
N SER A 37 -3.92 21.42 9.81
CA SER A 37 -3.69 22.83 9.45
C SER A 37 -2.79 23.60 10.43
N GLY A 38 -2.73 23.17 11.69
CA GLY A 38 -1.88 23.77 12.74
C GLY A 38 -0.55 23.06 13.01
N THR A 39 -0.30 21.92 12.36
CA THR A 39 0.88 21.09 12.65
C THR A 39 2.15 21.72 12.08
N GLN A 40 3.24 21.71 12.84
CA GLN A 40 4.54 22.27 12.45
C GLN A 40 5.50 21.18 12.00
N VAL A 41 6.36 21.49 11.02
CA VAL A 41 7.47 20.61 10.63
C VAL A 41 8.40 20.41 11.84
N VAL A 42 8.76 19.16 12.10
CA VAL A 42 9.80 18.82 13.09
C VAL A 42 11.02 18.32 12.32
N PRO A 43 12.19 18.96 12.45
CA PRO A 43 13.40 18.50 11.78
C PRO A 43 13.96 17.25 12.48
N PRO A 44 14.62 16.34 11.72
CA PRO A 44 15.28 15.18 12.30
C PRO A 44 16.40 15.60 13.25
N PRO A 45 16.46 15.05 14.48
CA PRO A 45 17.56 15.33 15.40
C PRO A 45 18.87 14.72 14.87
N GLU A 46 20.02 15.35 15.15
CA GLU A 46 21.31 14.76 14.78
C GLU A 46 21.56 13.48 15.60
N VAL A 47 21.85 12.37 14.93
CA VAL A 47 22.11 11.08 15.58
C VAL A 47 23.06 10.23 14.73
N ALA A 48 24.10 9.68 15.38
CA ALA A 48 25.02 8.76 14.73
C ALA A 48 24.29 7.48 14.29
N LEU A 49 24.78 6.86 13.20
CA LEU A 49 24.25 5.57 12.73
C LEU A 49 24.35 4.53 13.85
N PRO A 50 23.23 3.96 14.35
CA PRO A 50 23.29 2.96 15.41
C PRO A 50 24.04 1.70 14.97
N GLY A 51 24.66 0.96 15.91
CA GLY A 51 25.23 -0.35 15.61
C GLY A 51 24.16 -1.37 15.18
N TYR A 52 24.59 -2.44 14.52
CA TYR A 52 23.69 -3.54 14.15
C TYR A 52 23.03 -4.14 15.40
N ARG A 53 21.68 -4.22 15.38
CA ARG A 53 20.82 -4.65 16.49
C ARG A 53 20.97 -3.84 17.79
N GLN A 54 21.60 -2.67 17.74
CA GLN A 54 21.65 -1.78 18.89
C GLN A 54 20.35 -0.95 18.96
N PRO A 55 19.64 -0.95 20.11
CA PRO A 55 18.51 -0.06 20.32
C PRO A 55 18.93 1.40 20.26
N SER A 56 18.08 2.23 19.65
CA SER A 56 18.19 3.68 19.62
C SER A 56 16.80 4.30 19.80
N ARG A 57 16.72 5.63 19.81
CA ARG A 57 15.46 6.37 19.98
C ARG A 57 15.47 7.64 19.13
N ASP A 58 14.35 7.90 18.48
CA ASP A 58 14.08 9.20 17.88
C ASP A 58 13.81 10.19 19.02
N ALA A 59 14.73 11.13 19.23
CA ALA A 59 14.62 12.07 20.36
C ALA A 59 13.45 13.06 20.22
N ALA A 60 12.96 13.32 19.00
CA ALA A 60 11.88 14.25 18.76
C ALA A 60 10.50 13.62 19.02
N PHE A 61 10.33 12.33 18.71
CA PHE A 61 9.05 11.62 18.91
C PHE A 61 9.05 10.66 20.09
N GLY A 62 10.22 10.40 20.68
CA GLY A 62 10.39 9.42 21.74
C GLY A 62 10.27 7.97 21.25
N THR A 63 10.18 7.71 19.95
CA THR A 63 9.95 6.36 19.42
C THR A 63 11.23 5.53 19.43
N PRO A 64 11.25 4.35 20.08
CA PRO A 64 12.38 3.44 20.02
C PRO A 64 12.50 2.81 18.64
N PHE A 65 13.74 2.63 18.18
CA PHE A 65 14.02 1.94 16.93
C PHE A 65 15.32 1.14 16.98
N THR A 66 15.55 0.28 15.98
CA THR A 66 16.73 -0.58 15.90
C THR A 66 17.16 -0.74 14.45
N ARG A 67 18.46 -0.67 14.17
CA ARG A 67 19.02 -1.05 12.87
C ARG A 67 19.14 -2.57 12.78
N ILE A 68 18.50 -3.18 11.78
CA ILE A 68 18.36 -4.65 11.69
C ILE A 68 19.14 -5.28 10.53
N THR A 69 19.88 -4.49 9.75
CA THR A 69 20.81 -5.01 8.73
C THR A 69 22.11 -4.21 8.70
N ASP A 70 23.17 -4.84 8.19
CA ASP A 70 24.50 -4.27 8.09
C ASP A 70 25.12 -4.57 6.71
N PRO A 71 24.92 -3.70 5.70
CA PRO A 71 25.50 -3.81 4.37
C PRO A 71 26.99 -4.09 4.40
N GLY A 72 27.41 -5.13 3.66
CA GLY A 72 28.80 -5.60 3.62
C GLY A 72 29.18 -6.61 4.71
N ALA A 73 28.33 -6.84 5.72
CA ALA A 73 28.61 -7.78 6.80
C ALA A 73 27.97 -9.16 6.58
N ALA A 74 28.61 -10.19 7.15
CA ALA A 74 27.99 -11.49 7.39
C ALA A 74 27.25 -11.43 8.73
N LEU A 75 25.94 -11.67 8.72
CA LEU A 75 25.11 -11.53 9.92
C LEU A 75 24.98 -12.84 10.71
N GLY A 76 25.30 -13.98 10.09
CA GLY A 76 25.13 -15.32 10.65
C GLY A 76 24.01 -16.11 9.97
N ALA A 77 23.85 -17.39 10.32
CA ALA A 77 22.80 -18.27 9.77
C ALA A 77 22.72 -18.33 8.22
N GLY A 78 23.86 -18.17 7.54
CA GLY A 78 23.94 -18.13 6.08
C GLY A 78 23.43 -16.83 5.45
N ILE A 79 23.16 -15.80 6.26
CA ILE A 79 22.73 -14.47 5.83
C ILE A 79 23.95 -13.54 5.79
N ALA A 80 24.17 -12.92 4.63
CA ALA A 80 25.17 -11.89 4.43
C ALA A 80 24.57 -10.79 3.55
N CYS A 81 24.84 -9.56 3.91
CA CYS A 81 24.34 -8.40 3.19
C CYS A 81 25.35 -7.96 2.11
N ARG A 82 24.83 -7.57 0.94
CA ARG A 82 25.62 -6.89 -0.09
C ARG A 82 26.10 -5.54 0.44
N ARG A 83 27.16 -5.01 -0.16
CA ARG A 83 27.79 -3.75 0.27
C ARG A 83 26.85 -2.55 0.05
N GLU A 84 26.05 -2.59 -1.00
CA GLU A 84 25.21 -1.47 -1.41
C GLU A 84 23.92 -1.39 -0.58
N MET A 85 23.31 -2.55 -0.26
CA MET A 85 22.03 -2.57 0.44
C MET A 85 21.70 -3.91 1.07
N CYS A 86 20.84 -3.86 2.08
CA CYS A 86 20.19 -5.02 2.68
C CYS A 86 18.90 -4.56 3.34
N ARG A 87 17.74 -4.78 2.68
CA ARG A 87 16.48 -4.14 3.07
C ARG A 87 15.24 -4.98 2.79
N HIS A 88 14.12 -4.55 3.37
CA HIS A 88 12.80 -5.09 3.02
C HIS A 88 12.43 -4.74 1.58
N ARG A 89 11.40 -5.42 1.07
CA ARG A 89 10.98 -5.36 -0.34
C ARG A 89 10.42 -3.99 -0.73
N TYR A 90 9.23 -3.66 -0.26
CA TYR A 90 8.50 -2.46 -0.65
C TYR A 90 7.43 -2.11 0.40
N SER A 91 6.85 -0.91 0.35
CA SER A 91 5.85 -0.45 1.31
C SER A 91 4.58 -1.30 1.34
N SER A 92 4.12 -1.77 0.17
CA SER A 92 2.94 -2.61 0.01
C SER A 92 3.22 -4.11 0.17
N ALA A 93 4.43 -4.50 0.58
CA ALA A 93 4.79 -5.88 0.86
C ALA A 93 4.85 -6.10 2.37
N GLN A 94 4.28 -7.20 2.85
CA GLN A 94 4.31 -7.52 4.27
C GLN A 94 5.71 -8.03 4.67
N ALA A 95 6.40 -7.33 5.57
CA ALA A 95 7.72 -7.79 6.03
C ALA A 95 7.63 -8.91 7.09
N TRP A 96 6.64 -8.86 7.96
CA TRP A 96 6.40 -9.87 9.00
C TRP A 96 5.38 -10.92 8.58
N ASN A 97 5.52 -12.14 9.05
CA ASN A 97 4.45 -13.12 8.97
C ASN A 97 3.28 -12.77 9.92
N ALA A 98 2.17 -13.52 9.84
CA ALA A 98 0.91 -13.23 10.52
C ALA A 98 1.03 -13.00 12.05
N ASP A 99 1.82 -13.84 12.73
CA ASP A 99 2.07 -13.79 14.17
C ASP A 99 3.31 -12.95 14.55
N GLN A 100 4.01 -12.43 13.54
CA GLN A 100 5.23 -11.64 13.67
C GLN A 100 6.38 -12.37 14.38
N SER A 101 6.42 -13.70 14.30
CA SER A 101 7.56 -14.52 14.72
C SER A 101 8.70 -14.52 13.71
N LEU A 102 8.43 -14.18 12.44
CA LEU A 102 9.41 -14.06 11.37
C LEU A 102 9.36 -12.67 10.73
N LEU A 103 10.54 -12.16 10.37
CA LEU A 103 10.73 -10.98 9.53
C LEU A 103 11.53 -11.36 8.28
N LEU A 104 11.08 -10.91 7.12
CA LEU A 104 11.70 -11.19 5.82
C LEU A 104 12.50 -9.99 5.28
N ILE A 105 13.77 -10.22 4.97
CA ILE A 105 14.63 -9.34 4.19
C ILE A 105 14.98 -10.06 2.89
N PRO A 106 14.40 -9.69 1.74
CA PRO A 106 14.67 -10.36 0.46
C PRO A 106 15.61 -9.57 -0.46
N VAL A 107 15.86 -8.30 -0.17
CA VAL A 107 16.68 -7.42 -1.04
C VAL A 107 18.08 -7.31 -0.48
N GLY A 108 19.08 -7.60 -1.31
CA GLY A 108 20.48 -7.41 -0.96
C GLY A 108 21.09 -8.49 -0.06
N CYS A 109 20.39 -9.60 0.22
CA CYS A 109 20.88 -10.65 1.11
C CYS A 109 21.13 -12.03 0.42
N GLY A 110 20.99 -12.09 -0.91
CA GLY A 110 21.29 -13.29 -1.70
C GLY A 110 20.22 -14.40 -1.63
N GLY A 111 18.97 -14.05 -1.34
CA GLY A 111 17.84 -14.98 -1.28
C GLY A 111 16.70 -14.40 -0.44
N LEU A 112 15.93 -15.26 0.21
CA LEU A 112 14.98 -14.89 1.25
C LEU A 112 15.65 -15.07 2.61
N CYS A 113 15.95 -13.97 3.31
CA CYS A 113 16.60 -13.99 4.61
C CYS A 113 15.59 -13.77 5.72
N PHE A 114 15.45 -14.78 6.58
CA PHE A 114 14.48 -14.80 7.66
C PHE A 114 15.18 -14.48 8.98
N PHE A 115 14.64 -13.48 9.66
CA PHE A 115 15.07 -13.02 10.97
C PHE A 115 13.99 -13.35 12.00
N ASP A 116 14.37 -13.43 13.27
CA ASP A 116 13.41 -13.41 14.36
C ASP A 116 12.63 -12.09 14.30
N GLY A 117 11.30 -12.19 14.30
CA GLY A 117 10.46 -11.02 14.08
C GLY A 117 10.57 -9.97 15.19
N ARG A 118 11.08 -10.31 16.37
CA ARG A 118 11.14 -9.47 17.58
C ARG A 118 12.57 -9.05 17.93
N SER A 119 13.50 -9.99 18.00
CA SER A 119 14.90 -9.74 18.38
C SER A 119 15.77 -9.35 17.18
N TYR A 120 15.26 -9.54 15.95
CA TYR A 120 15.96 -9.32 14.70
C TYR A 120 17.25 -10.13 14.58
N GLU A 121 17.30 -11.28 15.24
CA GLU A 121 18.38 -12.25 15.06
C GLU A 121 18.25 -12.96 13.72
N PRO A 122 19.33 -13.12 12.92
CA PRO A 122 19.29 -13.92 11.70
C PRO A 122 19.01 -15.39 12.03
N LEU A 123 17.98 -15.97 11.42
CA LEU A 123 17.57 -17.35 11.73
C LEU A 123 17.98 -18.33 10.63
N PHE A 124 17.68 -18.02 9.37
CA PHE A 124 18.04 -18.85 8.23
C PHE A 124 17.82 -18.13 6.90
N ARG A 125 18.50 -18.61 5.86
CA ARG A 125 18.30 -18.20 4.47
C ARG A 125 17.65 -19.31 3.64
N ARG A 126 16.84 -18.94 2.65
CA ARG A 126 16.35 -19.83 1.59
C ARG A 126 16.64 -19.24 0.21
N ALA A 127 16.97 -20.11 -0.74
CA ALA A 127 16.99 -19.77 -2.15
C ALA A 127 15.68 -20.25 -2.76
N ARG A 128 14.90 -19.35 -3.34
CA ARG A 128 13.62 -19.66 -3.98
C ARG A 128 13.43 -18.75 -5.18
N SER A 129 12.99 -19.33 -6.29
CA SER A 129 12.61 -18.60 -7.49
C SER A 129 11.12 -18.24 -7.44
N GLY A 130 10.72 -17.27 -8.27
CA GLY A 130 9.36 -16.75 -8.28
C GLY A 130 9.11 -15.71 -7.20
N GLU A 131 7.85 -15.30 -7.09
CA GLU A 131 7.39 -14.27 -6.16
C GLU A 131 6.67 -14.94 -4.99
N CYS A 132 7.02 -14.56 -3.76
CA CYS A 132 6.42 -15.09 -2.54
C CYS A 132 5.98 -13.95 -1.63
N GLU A 133 4.76 -14.06 -1.10
CA GLU A 133 4.22 -13.17 -0.07
C GLU A 133 3.75 -14.00 1.13
N TRP A 134 3.80 -13.44 2.33
CA TRP A 134 3.30 -14.13 3.53
C TRP A 134 1.83 -14.47 3.40
N HIS A 135 1.43 -15.65 3.89
CA HIS A 135 0.03 -15.91 4.12
C HIS A 135 -0.46 -15.03 5.29
N PRO A 136 -1.56 -14.27 5.15
CA PRO A 136 -1.93 -13.24 6.13
C PRO A 136 -2.44 -13.81 7.46
N VAL A 137 -2.90 -15.07 7.47
CA VAL A 137 -3.40 -15.77 8.67
C VAL A 137 -2.61 -17.01 9.10
N ARG A 138 -1.75 -17.56 8.23
CA ARG A 138 -0.98 -18.78 8.52
C ARG A 138 0.50 -18.40 8.71
N PRO A 139 0.98 -18.23 9.95
CA PRO A 139 2.31 -17.68 10.20
C PRO A 139 3.46 -18.55 9.66
N GLU A 140 3.23 -19.84 9.49
CA GLU A 140 4.20 -20.81 8.97
C GLU A 140 4.36 -20.75 7.46
N ALA A 141 3.45 -20.08 6.73
CA ALA A 141 3.27 -20.27 5.30
C ALA A 141 3.45 -18.98 4.47
N MET A 142 3.93 -19.15 3.25
CA MET A 142 3.97 -18.16 2.18
C MET A 142 3.19 -18.65 0.97
N ILE A 143 2.54 -17.73 0.26
CA ILE A 143 1.94 -17.97 -1.06
C ILE A 143 3.00 -17.63 -2.10
N CYS A 144 3.38 -18.61 -2.92
CA CYS A 144 4.46 -18.49 -3.86
C CYS A 144 4.02 -18.84 -5.29
N VAL A 145 4.39 -17.99 -6.22
CA VAL A 145 4.05 -18.10 -7.64
C VAL A 145 5.33 -18.24 -8.45
N SER A 146 5.43 -19.35 -9.17
CA SER A 146 6.42 -19.58 -10.22
C SER A 146 5.76 -19.43 -11.59
N PRO A 147 6.52 -19.36 -12.70
CA PRO A 147 5.94 -19.21 -14.04
C PRO A 147 4.92 -20.29 -14.46
N SER A 148 4.85 -21.43 -13.75
CA SER A 148 3.97 -22.56 -14.08
C SER A 148 3.11 -23.07 -12.93
N ALA A 149 3.27 -22.56 -11.70
CA ALA A 149 2.52 -23.06 -10.55
C ALA A 149 2.33 -22.02 -9.43
N VAL A 150 1.28 -22.23 -8.64
CA VAL A 150 1.06 -21.58 -7.35
C VAL A 150 1.19 -22.62 -6.25
N THR A 151 1.91 -22.26 -5.21
CA THR A 151 2.26 -23.12 -4.08
C THR A 151 2.03 -22.42 -2.76
N ILE A 152 1.67 -23.19 -1.73
CA ILE A 152 1.85 -22.80 -0.35
C ILE A 152 3.15 -23.43 0.13
N TRP A 153 4.06 -22.59 0.64
CA TRP A 153 5.39 -23.02 1.07
C TRP A 153 5.66 -22.60 2.50
N GLU A 154 6.19 -23.53 3.30
CA GLU A 154 6.61 -23.30 4.66
C GLU A 154 8.13 -23.09 4.74
N PRO A 155 8.63 -21.86 4.93
CA PRO A 155 10.06 -21.59 4.90
C PRO A 155 10.88 -22.34 5.97
N ARG A 156 10.30 -22.63 7.14
CA ARG A 156 11.01 -23.34 8.22
C ARG A 156 11.22 -24.81 7.89
N SER A 157 10.14 -25.54 7.57
CA SER A 157 10.12 -26.99 7.32
C SER A 157 10.51 -27.36 5.88
N ALA A 158 10.49 -26.40 4.96
CA ALA A 158 10.55 -26.60 3.52
C ALA A 158 9.39 -27.43 2.94
N ARG A 159 8.30 -27.62 3.70
CA ARG A 159 7.08 -28.26 3.20
C ARG A 159 6.46 -27.40 2.10
N GLU A 160 5.97 -28.05 1.06
CA GLU A 160 5.35 -27.38 -0.09
C GLU A 160 4.10 -28.13 -0.53
N GLU A 161 3.05 -27.36 -0.79
CA GLU A 161 1.79 -27.83 -1.32
C GLU A 161 1.50 -27.10 -2.64
N VAL A 162 1.26 -27.85 -3.71
CA VAL A 162 0.88 -27.27 -4.99
C VAL A 162 -0.63 -27.02 -4.98
N ILE A 163 -1.02 -25.76 -5.13
CA ILE A 163 -2.42 -25.32 -5.16
C ILE A 163 -2.96 -25.30 -6.58
N TYR A 164 -2.14 -24.82 -7.52
CA TYR A 164 -2.52 -24.66 -8.90
C TYR A 164 -1.34 -24.93 -9.82
N ARG A 165 -1.58 -25.63 -10.92
CA ARG A 165 -0.65 -25.78 -12.05
C ARG A 165 -1.25 -25.12 -13.26
N ALA A 166 -0.44 -24.38 -14.00
CA ALA A 166 -0.90 -23.69 -15.19
C ALA A 166 -1.23 -24.72 -16.29
N GLU A 167 -2.50 -24.84 -16.64
CA GLU A 167 -2.99 -25.61 -17.78
C GLU A 167 -3.53 -24.65 -18.84
N GLY A 168 -2.91 -24.61 -20.03
CA GLY A 168 -3.28 -23.64 -21.07
C GLY A 168 -2.78 -22.20 -20.79
N TYR A 169 -1.92 -22.02 -19.80
CA TYR A 169 -1.29 -20.73 -19.47
C TYR A 169 0.21 -20.92 -19.21
N ARG A 170 0.97 -19.83 -19.36
CA ARG A 170 2.39 -19.75 -19.01
C ARG A 170 2.72 -18.39 -18.41
N ASP A 171 3.93 -18.27 -17.86
CA ASP A 171 4.46 -17.02 -17.30
C ASP A 171 3.54 -16.42 -16.24
N LEU A 172 3.08 -17.26 -15.30
CA LEU A 172 2.32 -16.79 -14.14
C LEU A 172 3.16 -15.80 -13.34
N LYS A 173 2.56 -14.67 -12.98
CA LYS A 173 3.17 -13.62 -12.14
C LYS A 173 2.21 -13.19 -11.05
N PHE A 174 2.73 -12.97 -9.85
CA PHE A 174 1.92 -12.57 -8.70
C PHE A 174 1.83 -11.05 -8.63
N GLY A 175 1.00 -10.51 -9.52
CA GLY A 175 0.82 -9.07 -9.64
C GLY A 175 2.14 -8.34 -9.76
N PRO A 176 2.95 -8.63 -10.79
CA PRO A 176 4.39 -8.39 -10.87
C PRO A 176 4.94 -7.33 -9.90
N ASN A 177 5.74 -7.75 -8.92
CA ASN A 177 6.32 -6.93 -7.86
C ASN A 177 5.32 -6.20 -6.92
N LYS A 178 4.01 -6.39 -7.02
CA LYS A 178 2.97 -5.67 -6.27
C LYS A 178 1.77 -6.53 -5.85
N GLY A 179 1.76 -7.82 -6.16
CA GLY A 179 0.68 -8.72 -5.78
C GLY A 179 0.63 -8.91 -4.26
N ASN A 180 -0.58 -8.93 -3.74
CA ASN A 180 -0.88 -9.32 -2.38
C ASN A 180 -2.04 -10.31 -2.38
N PRO A 181 -2.18 -11.16 -1.34
CA PRO A 181 -3.38 -11.94 -1.13
C PRO A 181 -4.51 -11.10 -0.51
N SER A 182 -5.74 -11.62 -0.57
CA SER A 182 -6.84 -11.16 0.28
C SER A 182 -6.49 -11.37 1.76
N ASN A 183 -7.11 -10.62 2.66
CA ASN A 183 -6.80 -10.62 4.10
C ASN A 183 -6.99 -11.98 4.77
N ASP A 184 -7.89 -12.83 4.25
CA ASP A 184 -8.10 -14.21 4.71
C ASP A 184 -7.10 -15.21 4.10
N GLY A 185 -6.32 -14.77 3.11
CA GLY A 185 -5.37 -15.60 2.36
C GLY A 185 -6.01 -16.54 1.35
N ARG A 186 -7.32 -16.39 1.07
CA ARG A 186 -8.04 -17.26 0.14
C ARG A 186 -7.79 -16.90 -1.32
N TRP A 187 -7.68 -15.62 -1.64
CA TRP A 187 -7.63 -15.15 -3.02
C TRP A 187 -6.28 -14.51 -3.34
N ILE A 188 -5.83 -14.72 -4.57
CA ILE A 188 -4.77 -13.93 -5.21
C ILE A 188 -5.20 -13.53 -6.62
N ALA A 189 -4.60 -12.47 -7.16
CA ALA A 189 -4.70 -12.15 -8.58
C ALA A 189 -3.38 -12.50 -9.27
N LEU A 190 -3.49 -13.17 -10.42
CA LEU A 190 -2.35 -13.53 -11.25
C LEU A 190 -2.43 -12.85 -12.59
N ARG A 191 -1.27 -12.47 -13.14
CA ARG A 191 -1.10 -12.25 -14.59
C ARG A 191 -0.54 -13.49 -15.23
N ALA A 192 -0.91 -13.75 -16.47
CA ALA A 192 -0.41 -14.87 -17.25
C ALA A 192 -0.49 -14.59 -18.76
N VAL A 193 0.15 -15.45 -19.55
CA VAL A 193 -0.04 -15.54 -21.00
C VAL A 193 -0.80 -16.82 -21.32
N ALA A 194 -1.99 -16.69 -21.91
CA ALA A 194 -2.82 -17.81 -22.34
C ALA A 194 -2.18 -18.56 -23.54
N ALA A 195 -2.66 -19.78 -23.81
CA ALA A 195 -2.17 -20.63 -24.89
C ALA A 195 -2.29 -19.97 -26.28
N ASN A 196 -3.33 -19.16 -26.48
CA ASN A 196 -3.54 -18.36 -27.69
C ASN A 196 -2.65 -17.10 -27.77
N GLY A 197 -1.78 -16.86 -26.79
CA GLY A 197 -0.87 -15.72 -26.73
C GLY A 197 -1.46 -14.47 -26.07
N GLN A 198 -2.71 -14.49 -25.62
CA GLN A 198 -3.31 -13.33 -24.95
C GLN A 198 -2.73 -13.13 -23.55
N GLU A 199 -2.40 -11.87 -23.22
CA GLU A 199 -2.13 -11.49 -21.83
C GLU A 199 -3.43 -11.35 -21.05
N VAL A 200 -3.52 -12.06 -19.92
CA VAL A 200 -4.70 -12.08 -19.08
C VAL A 200 -4.33 -11.81 -17.62
N ALA A 201 -5.32 -11.34 -16.85
CA ALA A 201 -5.31 -11.45 -15.41
C ALA A 201 -6.52 -12.27 -14.94
N PHE A 202 -6.41 -12.94 -13.80
CA PHE A 202 -7.53 -13.66 -13.20
C PHE A 202 -7.34 -13.79 -11.68
N ALA A 203 -8.46 -13.92 -10.97
CA ALA A 203 -8.45 -14.32 -9.56
C ALA A 203 -8.26 -15.84 -9.45
N LEU A 204 -7.51 -16.29 -8.44
CA LEU A 204 -7.36 -17.70 -8.08
C LEU A 204 -7.84 -17.90 -6.64
N ASP A 205 -8.83 -18.78 -6.46
CA ASP A 205 -9.26 -19.28 -5.16
C ASP A 205 -8.28 -20.36 -4.69
N LEU A 206 -7.48 -20.07 -3.68
CA LEU A 206 -6.50 -20.99 -3.12
C LEU A 206 -7.14 -22.07 -2.24
N ALA A 207 -8.30 -21.80 -1.65
CA ALA A 207 -9.01 -22.77 -0.82
C ALA A 207 -9.71 -23.82 -1.69
N GLU A 208 -10.46 -23.36 -2.70
CA GLU A 208 -11.17 -24.25 -3.64
C GLU A 208 -10.29 -24.70 -4.81
N ARG A 209 -9.05 -24.22 -4.89
CA ARG A 209 -8.09 -24.49 -5.97
C ARG A 209 -8.65 -24.17 -7.35
N ARG A 210 -9.43 -23.09 -7.43
CA ARG A 210 -10.25 -22.77 -8.61
C ARG A 210 -9.83 -21.44 -9.22
N LYS A 211 -9.45 -21.49 -10.49
CA LYS A 211 -9.21 -20.30 -11.31
C LYS A 211 -10.54 -19.63 -11.69
N GLY A 212 -10.58 -18.30 -11.62
CA GLY A 212 -11.67 -17.46 -12.09
C GLY A 212 -11.63 -17.16 -13.60
N ALA A 213 -12.56 -16.31 -14.04
CA ALA A 213 -12.64 -15.86 -15.43
C ALA A 213 -11.43 -15.00 -15.83
N ASP A 214 -11.08 -15.04 -17.12
CA ASP A 214 -9.99 -14.22 -17.66
C ASP A 214 -10.44 -12.77 -17.87
N ILE A 215 -9.65 -11.83 -17.36
CA ILE A 215 -9.66 -10.42 -17.71
C ILE A 215 -8.67 -10.24 -18.86
N SER A 216 -9.15 -9.86 -20.04
CA SER A 216 -8.29 -9.54 -21.19
C SER A 216 -7.53 -8.25 -20.93
N LEU A 217 -6.21 -8.33 -20.80
CA LEU A 217 -5.35 -7.17 -20.55
C LEU A 217 -5.07 -6.37 -21.83
N GLN A 218 -5.03 -7.06 -22.98
CA GLN A 218 -4.85 -6.42 -24.28
C GLN A 218 -6.05 -5.55 -24.68
N GLY A 219 -7.22 -5.77 -24.08
CA GLY A 219 -8.39 -4.92 -24.25
C GLY A 219 -8.31 -3.60 -23.48
N LEU A 220 -7.27 -3.39 -22.66
CA LEU A 220 -7.09 -2.18 -21.86
C LEU A 220 -6.07 -1.25 -22.53
N PRO A 221 -6.26 0.09 -22.46
CA PRO A 221 -5.29 1.02 -23.00
C PRO A 221 -3.96 0.95 -22.24
N GLY A 222 -2.85 0.88 -22.98
CA GLY A 222 -1.50 0.85 -22.43
C GLY A 222 -0.97 -0.55 -22.16
N ARG A 223 0.14 -0.60 -21.43
CA ARG A 223 0.80 -1.84 -21.01
C ARG A 223 0.46 -2.14 -19.56
N THR A 224 0.12 -3.39 -19.26
CA THR A 224 -0.18 -3.76 -17.88
C THR A 224 1.10 -3.83 -17.06
N ASN A 225 1.13 -3.05 -15.98
CA ASN A 225 2.22 -3.04 -15.02
C ASN A 225 2.01 -4.18 -14.00
N SER A 226 0.95 -4.10 -13.19
CA SER A 226 0.62 -5.09 -12.17
C SER A 226 -0.90 -5.28 -12.05
N CYS A 227 -1.31 -6.43 -11.50
CA CYS A 227 -2.69 -6.67 -11.07
C CYS A 227 -2.68 -7.32 -9.70
N THR A 228 -3.51 -6.89 -8.77
CA THR A 228 -3.57 -7.45 -7.40
C THR A 228 -5.02 -7.69 -6.99
N ILE A 229 -5.23 -8.58 -6.03
CA ILE A 229 -6.56 -8.79 -5.45
C ILE A 229 -6.83 -7.74 -4.36
N SER A 230 -8.09 -7.38 -4.17
CA SER A 230 -8.55 -6.54 -3.09
C SER A 230 -8.59 -7.27 -1.74
N PRO A 231 -8.57 -6.56 -0.60
CA PRO A 231 -8.48 -7.16 0.74
C PRO A 231 -9.56 -8.20 1.09
N LEU A 232 -10.79 -8.07 0.59
CA LEU A 232 -11.90 -9.01 0.78
C LEU A 232 -11.98 -10.07 -0.31
N GLY A 233 -11.09 -10.05 -1.30
CA GLY A 233 -11.13 -10.99 -2.43
C GLY A 233 -12.30 -10.76 -3.39
N LEU A 234 -12.84 -9.54 -3.46
CA LEU A 234 -14.00 -9.21 -4.30
C LEU A 234 -13.59 -8.62 -5.66
N HIS A 235 -12.42 -7.99 -5.71
CA HIS A 235 -11.97 -7.26 -6.89
C HIS A 235 -10.54 -7.63 -7.31
N VAL A 236 -10.30 -7.61 -8.62
CA VAL A 236 -8.97 -7.57 -9.22
C VAL A 236 -8.70 -6.13 -9.68
N VAL A 237 -7.64 -5.52 -9.17
CA VAL A 237 -7.23 -4.16 -9.53
C VAL A 237 -5.99 -4.23 -10.41
N CYS A 238 -6.09 -3.73 -11.65
CA CYS A 238 -5.02 -3.73 -12.62
C CYS A 238 -4.55 -2.30 -12.94
N PHE A 239 -3.24 -2.10 -12.93
CA PHE A 239 -2.58 -0.84 -13.27
C PHE A 239 -2.01 -0.90 -14.69
N GLN A 240 -2.35 0.06 -15.52
CA GLN A 240 -1.86 0.20 -16.89
C GLN A 240 -0.99 1.44 -17.03
N TYR A 241 0.10 1.32 -17.77
CA TYR A 241 1.01 2.40 -18.11
C TYR A 241 0.83 2.78 -19.58
N LEU A 242 0.39 4.01 -19.82
CA LEU A 242 0.29 4.60 -21.16
C LEU A 242 1.66 5.09 -21.65
N GLU A 243 1.80 5.21 -22.97
CA GLU A 243 3.05 5.68 -23.59
C GLU A 243 3.42 7.12 -23.19
N ASP A 244 2.43 7.94 -22.83
CA ASP A 244 2.62 9.32 -22.36
C ASP A 244 3.08 9.44 -20.90
N GLY A 245 3.27 8.31 -20.21
CA GLY A 245 3.67 8.27 -18.81
C GLY A 245 2.50 8.14 -17.82
N THR A 246 1.26 8.09 -18.30
CA THR A 246 0.09 7.97 -17.42
C THR A 246 -0.09 6.54 -16.90
N ASP A 247 0.18 6.33 -15.61
CA ASP A 247 -0.35 5.19 -14.84
C ASP A 247 -1.83 5.37 -14.48
N GLN A 248 -2.69 4.51 -15.01
CA GLN A 248 -4.13 4.46 -14.75
C GLN A 248 -4.52 3.12 -14.12
N ALA A 249 -5.73 3.02 -13.55
CA ALA A 249 -6.20 1.79 -12.91
C ALA A 249 -7.59 1.34 -13.39
N PHE A 250 -7.80 0.04 -13.36
CA PHE A 250 -9.07 -0.62 -13.67
C PHE A 250 -9.42 -1.58 -12.55
N VAL A 251 -10.67 -1.55 -12.10
CA VAL A 251 -11.17 -2.44 -11.05
C VAL A 251 -12.18 -3.37 -11.69
N PHE A 252 -11.96 -4.67 -11.53
CA PHE A 252 -12.86 -5.72 -11.98
C PHE A 252 -13.37 -6.51 -10.78
N THR A 253 -14.53 -7.14 -10.88
CA THR A 253 -14.90 -8.23 -9.97
C THR A 253 -13.98 -9.45 -10.22
N ILE A 254 -13.95 -10.40 -9.30
CA ILE A 254 -13.25 -11.69 -9.49
C ILE A 254 -13.77 -12.51 -10.68
N ASP A 255 -14.99 -12.23 -11.14
CA ASP A 255 -15.62 -12.83 -12.33
C ASP A 255 -15.38 -11.99 -13.61
N ALA A 256 -14.31 -11.19 -13.61
CA ALA A 256 -13.83 -10.39 -14.73
C ALA A 256 -14.80 -9.31 -15.23
N GLN A 257 -15.77 -8.87 -14.42
CA GLN A 257 -16.67 -7.78 -14.78
C GLN A 257 -16.06 -6.44 -14.40
N LEU A 258 -15.96 -5.51 -15.35
CA LEU A 258 -15.43 -4.17 -15.09
C LEU A 258 -16.37 -3.37 -14.17
N VAL A 259 -15.83 -2.83 -13.08
CA VAL A 259 -16.53 -2.01 -12.08
C VAL A 259 -16.15 -0.54 -12.20
N GLN A 260 -14.84 -0.23 -12.25
CA GLN A 260 -14.34 1.15 -12.29
C GLN A 260 -13.21 1.33 -13.30
N ARG A 261 -13.10 2.56 -13.80
CA ARG A 261 -11.96 3.06 -14.60
C ARG A 261 -11.44 4.35 -13.98
N TRP A 262 -10.15 4.40 -13.69
CA TRP A 262 -9.45 5.55 -13.12
C TRP A 262 -8.40 6.02 -14.12
N PRO A 263 -8.79 6.81 -15.14
CA PRO A 263 -7.90 7.19 -16.25
C PRO A 263 -6.83 8.20 -15.83
N GLU A 264 -6.95 8.81 -14.65
CA GLU A 264 -6.04 9.86 -14.22
C GLU A 264 -4.71 9.29 -13.71
N HIS A 265 -3.60 9.98 -14.02
CA HIS A 265 -2.26 9.54 -13.61
C HIS A 265 -2.15 9.40 -12.09
N HIS A 266 -1.98 8.16 -11.63
CA HIS A 266 -1.78 7.82 -10.22
C HIS A 266 -2.79 8.54 -9.31
N ARG A 267 -4.09 8.33 -9.49
CA ARG A 267 -5.14 8.93 -8.64
C ARG A 267 -6.00 7.90 -7.90
N PRO A 268 -5.48 7.34 -6.79
CA PRO A 268 -4.10 7.47 -6.27
C PRO A 268 -3.11 6.44 -6.86
N GLY A 269 -1.82 6.65 -6.62
CA GLY A 269 -0.75 5.67 -6.84
C GLY A 269 0.19 5.57 -5.63
N HIS A 270 1.24 4.75 -5.74
CA HIS A 270 2.24 4.52 -4.67
C HIS A 270 1.61 4.16 -3.32
N GLY A 271 0.49 3.45 -3.38
CA GLY A 271 -0.34 3.16 -2.24
C GLY A 271 -0.68 1.69 -2.13
N ASP A 272 -1.74 1.45 -1.38
CA ASP A 272 -2.13 0.11 -0.97
C ASP A 272 -3.65 0.06 -0.73
N MET A 273 -4.21 -1.13 -0.48
CA MET A 273 -5.64 -1.33 -0.27
C MET A 273 -5.96 -1.82 1.14
N THR A 274 -7.13 -1.43 1.64
CA THR A 274 -7.68 -1.91 2.92
C THR A 274 -9.21 -1.92 2.88
N VAL A 275 -9.80 -2.38 3.98
CA VAL A 275 -11.23 -2.27 4.25
C VAL A 275 -11.43 -1.07 5.17
N ASP A 276 -12.29 -0.15 4.75
CA ASP A 276 -12.67 1.03 5.52
C ASP A 276 -13.67 0.67 6.63
N ALA A 277 -13.91 1.59 7.56
CA ALA A 277 -14.81 1.36 8.70
C ALA A 277 -16.26 1.06 8.28
N ASP A 278 -16.68 1.53 7.10
CA ASP A 278 -18.01 1.25 6.52
C ASP A 278 -18.09 -0.11 5.80
N GLY A 279 -17.01 -0.89 5.78
CA GLY A 279 -16.91 -2.18 5.10
C GLY A 279 -16.53 -2.08 3.62
N SER A 280 -16.38 -0.88 3.06
CA SER A 280 -15.96 -0.68 1.67
C SER A 280 -14.48 -1.00 1.50
N GLU A 281 -14.12 -1.56 0.35
CA GLU A 281 -12.72 -1.65 -0.06
C GLU A 281 -12.25 -0.33 -0.67
N VAL A 282 -11.10 0.15 -0.20
CA VAL A 282 -10.52 1.43 -0.64
C VAL A 282 -9.05 1.24 -1.01
N TYR A 283 -8.59 2.01 -1.98
CA TYR A 283 -7.17 2.21 -2.25
C TYR A 283 -6.74 3.54 -1.65
N VAL A 284 -5.69 3.56 -0.84
CA VAL A 284 -5.12 4.77 -0.22
C VAL A 284 -3.72 5.01 -0.76
N GLY A 285 -3.45 6.22 -1.24
CA GLY A 285 -2.14 6.58 -1.78
C GLY A 285 -2.03 8.05 -2.14
N ILE A 286 -1.04 8.36 -2.97
CA ILE A 286 -0.69 9.72 -3.37
C ILE A 286 -1.30 10.00 -4.74
N SER A 287 -2.09 11.06 -4.84
CA SER A 287 -2.61 11.51 -6.13
C SER A 287 -1.53 12.24 -6.92
N LYS A 288 -1.42 12.03 -8.24
CA LYS A 288 -0.59 12.84 -9.14
C LYS A 288 -1.41 13.62 -10.18
N ALA A 289 -2.73 13.69 -9.99
CA ALA A 289 -3.64 14.34 -10.92
C ALA A 289 -4.55 15.38 -10.22
N PRO A 290 -5.09 16.37 -10.96
CA PRO A 290 -6.12 17.26 -10.43
C PRO A 290 -7.39 16.50 -10.01
N PRO A 291 -8.19 17.04 -9.07
CA PRO A 291 -7.98 18.31 -8.35
C PRO A 291 -7.05 18.19 -7.13
N ASP A 292 -6.59 16.99 -6.78
CA ASP A 292 -5.95 16.66 -5.50
C ASP A 292 -4.45 16.31 -5.68
N ARG A 293 -3.77 16.98 -6.61
CA ARG A 293 -2.39 16.66 -6.98
C ARG A 293 -1.43 16.74 -5.77
N TYR A 294 -0.77 15.62 -5.50
CA TYR A 294 0.15 15.35 -4.39
C TYR A 294 -0.48 15.25 -2.99
N PHE A 295 -1.81 15.14 -2.92
CA PHE A 295 -2.52 14.88 -1.67
C PHE A 295 -2.46 13.38 -1.37
N ILE A 296 -2.60 13.02 -0.09
CA ILE A 296 -2.97 11.66 0.28
C ILE A 296 -4.48 11.54 0.15
N ILE A 297 -4.95 10.60 -0.66
CA ILE A 297 -6.37 10.34 -0.87
C ILE A 297 -6.68 8.86 -0.65
N LYS A 298 -7.92 8.57 -0.24
CA LYS A 298 -8.52 7.25 -0.43
C LYS A 298 -9.53 7.29 -1.58
N ARG A 299 -9.60 6.21 -2.36
CA ARG A 299 -10.58 6.03 -3.43
C ARG A 299 -11.28 4.69 -3.28
N ARG A 300 -12.61 4.70 -3.21
CA ARG A 300 -13.42 3.49 -3.04
C ARG A 300 -13.44 2.67 -4.33
N LEU A 301 -13.28 1.35 -4.21
CA LEU A 301 -13.20 0.44 -5.36
C LEU A 301 -14.53 0.26 -6.10
N SER A 302 -15.66 0.35 -5.39
CA SER A 302 -16.99 0.07 -5.95
C SER A 302 -17.54 1.20 -6.83
N ASP A 303 -17.41 2.45 -6.39
CA ASP A 303 -18.02 3.62 -7.03
C ASP A 303 -17.00 4.72 -7.43
N GLY A 304 -15.72 4.56 -7.06
CA GLY A 304 -14.68 5.52 -7.36
C GLY A 304 -14.71 6.78 -6.48
N ALA A 305 -15.52 6.83 -5.42
CA ALA A 305 -15.61 7.98 -4.52
C ALA A 305 -14.24 8.30 -3.88
N VAL A 306 -13.84 9.58 -3.94
CA VAL A 306 -12.56 10.06 -3.43
C VAL A 306 -12.75 10.83 -2.12
N THR A 307 -11.90 10.56 -1.14
CA THR A 307 -11.79 11.34 0.10
C THR A 307 -10.35 11.81 0.28
N VAL A 308 -10.16 13.10 0.51
CA VAL A 308 -8.86 13.68 0.87
C VAL A 308 -8.54 13.35 2.33
N LEU A 309 -7.34 12.84 2.58
CA LEU A 309 -6.85 12.48 3.92
C LEU A 309 -5.77 13.43 4.44
N ALA A 310 -4.92 13.94 3.54
CA ALA A 310 -3.91 14.94 3.89
C ALA A 310 -3.68 15.89 2.69
N PRO A 311 -3.27 17.16 2.96
CA PRO A 311 -2.96 18.12 1.91
C PRO A 311 -1.79 17.67 1.03
N THR A 312 -1.54 18.46 -0.01
CA THR A 312 -0.32 18.37 -0.81
C THR A 312 0.93 18.31 0.06
N GLY A 313 1.91 17.49 -0.31
CA GLY A 313 3.17 17.40 0.41
C GLY A 313 4.12 16.39 -0.21
N GLU A 314 5.22 16.10 0.49
CA GLU A 314 6.28 15.18 0.03
C GLU A 314 5.98 13.71 0.36
N GLY A 315 4.70 13.32 0.28
CA GLY A 315 4.28 11.94 0.47
C GLY A 315 4.81 11.06 -0.67
N GLN A 316 5.57 10.01 -0.34
CA GLN A 316 6.17 9.13 -1.35
C GLN A 316 5.48 7.77 -1.45
N HIS A 317 5.12 7.17 -0.30
CA HIS A 317 4.54 5.83 -0.24
C HIS A 317 3.51 5.74 0.87
N ALA A 318 2.42 5.04 0.61
CA ALA A 318 1.42 4.68 1.60
C ALA A 318 1.37 3.15 1.75
N SER A 319 1.31 2.67 2.99
CA SER A 319 1.20 1.25 3.30
C SER A 319 0.00 0.99 4.22
N LEU A 320 -0.74 -0.07 3.89
CA LEU A 320 -1.89 -0.56 4.64
C LEU A 320 -1.66 -2.00 5.12
N ARG A 321 -0.38 -2.43 5.20
CA ARG A 321 0.01 -3.77 5.66
C ARG A 321 -0.19 -4.00 7.17
N SER A 322 -0.77 -3.04 7.90
CA SER A 322 -1.29 -3.24 9.25
C SER A 322 -2.67 -3.90 9.19
N ILE A 323 -2.75 -5.07 8.54
CA ILE A 323 -4.00 -5.75 8.19
C ILE A 323 -4.86 -6.17 9.39
N ARG A 324 -4.28 -6.26 10.59
CA ARG A 324 -4.96 -6.50 11.89
C ARG A 324 -5.18 -5.21 12.71
N ARG A 325 -4.88 -4.06 12.13
CA ARG A 325 -5.21 -2.72 12.63
C ARG A 325 -5.68 -1.86 11.45
N PRO A 326 -6.88 -2.14 10.89
CA PRO A 326 -7.45 -1.29 9.85
C PRO A 326 -7.74 0.12 10.39
N GLY A 327 -8.05 1.06 9.50
CA GLY A 327 -8.35 2.44 9.85
C GLY A 327 -7.13 3.38 9.88
N TRP A 328 -5.91 2.86 9.75
CA TRP A 328 -4.67 3.63 9.70
C TRP A 328 -3.87 3.32 8.44
N VAL A 329 -3.40 4.36 7.75
CA VAL A 329 -2.40 4.26 6.68
C VAL A 329 -1.05 4.75 7.18
N PHE A 330 0.01 3.99 6.90
CA PHE A 330 1.38 4.38 7.22
C PHE A 330 1.99 5.09 6.02
N VAL A 331 2.25 6.40 6.16
CA VAL A 331 2.73 7.24 5.06
C VAL A 331 4.20 7.57 5.29
N THR A 332 5.02 7.30 4.28
CA THR A 332 6.42 7.72 4.22
C THR A 332 6.49 9.06 3.51
N TYR A 333 6.92 10.09 4.24
CA TYR A 333 7.23 11.41 3.69
C TYR A 333 8.73 11.54 3.44
N ALA A 334 9.10 12.11 2.30
CA ALA A 334 10.47 12.53 2.01
C ALA A 334 10.58 14.05 2.08
N GLY A 335 11.32 14.68 1.18
CA GLY A 335 11.53 16.12 1.19
C GLY A 335 12.65 16.57 2.11
N ASP A 336 13.07 17.81 1.92
CA ASP A 336 13.99 18.49 2.82
C ASP A 336 13.16 19.25 3.88
N PRO A 337 13.40 19.04 5.19
CA PRO A 337 12.62 19.69 6.25
C PRO A 337 12.61 21.22 6.16
N ALA A 338 13.73 21.85 5.79
CA ALA A 338 13.80 23.30 5.65
C ALA A 338 13.02 23.78 4.41
N ALA A 339 12.99 23.00 3.33
CA ALA A 339 12.15 23.30 2.16
C ALA A 339 10.66 23.16 2.47
N VAL A 340 10.24 22.10 3.17
CA VAL A 340 8.85 21.88 3.56
C VAL A 340 8.37 22.98 4.53
N ALA A 341 9.19 23.38 5.49
CA ALA A 341 8.84 24.44 6.44
C ALA A 341 8.56 25.80 5.79
N ARG A 342 9.07 26.05 4.58
CA ARG A 342 8.80 27.29 3.80
C ARG A 342 7.52 27.22 2.97
N ARG A 343 6.82 26.08 2.91
CA ARG A 343 5.63 25.89 2.08
C ARG A 343 4.37 26.02 2.95
N THR A 344 3.62 27.09 2.72
CA THR A 344 2.30 27.26 3.36
C THR A 344 1.27 26.29 2.78
N GLY A 345 0.46 25.68 3.64
CA GLY A 345 -0.60 24.75 3.25
C GLY A 345 -0.15 23.35 2.82
N TRP A 346 1.16 23.06 2.88
CA TRP A 346 1.67 21.70 2.67
C TRP A 346 1.53 20.85 3.93
N ALA A 347 1.44 19.53 3.75
CA ALA A 347 1.56 18.58 4.84
C ALA A 347 2.92 18.80 5.54
N PRO A 348 2.94 19.01 6.86
CA PRO A 348 4.13 19.46 7.59
C PRO A 348 5.04 18.30 7.98
N PHE A 349 5.27 17.36 7.05
CA PHE A 349 5.97 16.11 7.30
C PHE A 349 7.14 16.00 6.32
N ALA A 350 8.35 15.76 6.84
CA ALA A 350 9.55 15.67 6.02
C ALA A 350 10.52 14.62 6.57
N ARG A 351 10.97 13.71 5.70
CA ARG A 351 11.83 12.57 6.05
C ARG A 351 11.32 11.77 7.25
N GLU A 352 10.02 11.59 7.38
CA GLU A 352 9.42 10.88 8.51
C GLU A 352 8.37 9.87 8.04
N VAL A 353 8.11 8.90 8.91
CA VAL A 353 6.96 8.00 8.79
C VAL A 353 5.89 8.48 9.75
N ILE A 354 4.64 8.51 9.29
CA ILE A 354 3.47 8.78 10.14
C ILE A 354 2.45 7.65 9.98
N ALA A 355 1.59 7.46 10.98
CA ALA A 355 0.30 6.80 10.81
C ALA A 355 -0.79 7.87 10.71
N LEU A 356 -1.65 7.80 9.70
CA LEU A 356 -2.75 8.73 9.45
C LEU A 356 -4.07 7.95 9.44
N LYS A 357 -5.10 8.45 10.15
CA LYS A 357 -6.44 7.87 10.08
C LYS A 357 -7.01 8.02 8.68
N ILE A 358 -7.63 6.96 8.18
CA ILE A 358 -8.25 6.96 6.84
C ILE A 358 -9.72 7.43 6.87
N ASP A 359 -10.28 7.75 8.04
CA ASP A 359 -11.67 8.22 8.19
C ASP A 359 -11.89 9.68 7.75
N GLY A 360 -10.82 10.40 7.42
CA GLY A 360 -10.86 11.81 7.01
C GLY A 360 -10.82 12.81 8.17
N SER A 361 -10.67 12.35 9.42
CA SER A 361 -10.49 13.22 10.60
C SER A 361 -9.20 14.04 10.56
N GLY A 362 -8.20 13.58 9.81
CA GLY A 362 -6.84 14.13 9.84
C GLY A 362 -6.07 13.75 11.10
N GLU A 363 -6.59 12.88 11.96
CA GLU A 363 -5.86 12.36 13.12
C GLU A 363 -4.62 11.60 12.63
N PHE A 364 -3.46 11.93 13.21
CA PHE A 364 -2.20 11.31 12.84
C PHE A 364 -1.30 11.10 14.05
N ARG A 365 -0.28 10.26 13.85
CA ARG A 365 0.82 10.02 14.79
C ARG A 365 2.14 10.04 14.03
N ARG A 366 3.08 10.88 14.46
CA ARG A 366 4.46 10.78 13.99
C ARG A 366 5.12 9.55 14.59
N ILE A 367 5.81 8.79 13.75
CA ILE A 367 6.44 7.53 14.15
C ILE A 367 7.94 7.74 14.29
N VAL A 368 8.64 8.09 13.23
CA VAL A 368 10.10 8.15 13.24
C VAL A 368 10.61 9.02 12.12
N HIS A 369 11.71 9.73 12.33
CA HIS A 369 12.53 10.28 11.28
C HIS A 369 13.31 9.16 10.57
N THR A 370 13.18 9.11 9.25
CA THR A 370 13.78 8.06 8.43
C THR A 370 15.29 8.22 8.27
N HIS A 371 15.81 9.45 8.40
CA HIS A 371 17.18 9.82 8.00
C HIS A 371 17.52 9.42 6.56
N SER A 372 16.51 9.26 5.68
CA SER A 372 16.74 8.93 4.29
C SER A 372 16.93 10.21 3.47
N VAL A 373 18.07 10.31 2.77
CA VAL A 373 18.40 11.40 1.86
C VAL A 373 18.35 10.90 0.43
N ARG A 374 17.50 11.52 -0.39
CA ARG A 374 17.28 11.17 -1.80
C ARG A 374 18.58 11.06 -2.60
N HIS A 375 18.75 9.96 -3.30
CA HIS A 375 19.83 9.69 -4.25
C HIS A 375 19.32 8.91 -5.48
N ASP A 376 18.66 7.77 -5.24
CA ASP A 376 18.07 6.89 -6.24
C ASP A 376 16.80 6.18 -5.70
N TYR A 377 16.26 5.22 -6.46
CA TYR A 377 15.07 4.45 -6.07
C TYR A 377 15.29 3.60 -4.80
N TRP A 378 16.48 3.05 -4.62
CA TRP A 378 16.76 2.08 -3.56
C TRP A 378 16.89 2.72 -2.19
N ASN A 379 17.15 4.03 -2.10
CA ASN A 379 17.20 4.71 -0.83
C ASN A 379 15.83 5.24 -0.36
N GLU A 380 14.77 5.14 -1.16
CA GLU A 380 13.41 5.48 -0.70
C GLU A 380 13.02 4.61 0.50
N ALA A 381 12.54 5.24 1.57
CA ALA A 381 12.34 4.55 2.84
C ALA A 381 11.22 3.50 2.83
N GLN A 382 10.18 3.71 2.00
CA GLN A 382 9.12 2.75 1.68
C GLN A 382 8.60 1.98 2.91
N ALA A 383 8.22 2.70 3.97
CA ALA A 383 7.89 2.08 5.25
C ALA A 383 6.76 1.06 5.13
N SER A 384 6.87 -0.06 5.86
CA SER A 384 5.87 -1.13 5.90
C SER A 384 5.60 -1.53 7.36
N PRO A 385 4.36 -1.43 7.85
CA PRO A 385 4.01 -1.83 9.21
C PRO A 385 3.91 -3.36 9.35
N SER A 386 4.05 -3.86 10.58
CA SER A 386 3.66 -5.20 10.96
C SER A 386 2.14 -5.39 10.90
N PRO A 387 1.61 -6.63 10.82
CA PRO A 387 0.17 -6.87 10.75
C PRO A 387 -0.65 -6.16 11.83
N ASP A 388 -0.16 -6.03 13.07
CA ASP A 388 -0.87 -5.32 14.15
C ASP A 388 -0.54 -3.82 14.26
N GLY A 389 0.31 -3.30 13.37
CA GLY A 389 0.77 -1.92 13.35
C GLY A 389 1.68 -1.52 14.53
N THR A 390 2.22 -2.48 15.30
CA THR A 390 3.08 -2.19 16.46
C THR A 390 4.56 -2.06 16.11
N ARG A 391 4.94 -2.44 14.90
CA ARG A 391 6.29 -2.28 14.35
C ARG A 391 6.21 -1.69 12.95
N VAL A 392 7.23 -0.94 12.56
CA VAL A 392 7.35 -0.40 11.20
C VAL A 392 8.78 -0.56 10.71
N ILE A 393 8.97 -1.26 9.60
CA ILE A 393 10.27 -1.36 8.93
C ILE A 393 10.41 -0.24 7.91
N TRP A 394 11.60 0.34 7.79
CA TRP A 394 11.93 1.27 6.71
C TRP A 394 13.39 1.11 6.26
N ALA A 395 13.68 1.62 5.06
CA ALA A 395 15.02 1.66 4.50
C ALA A 395 15.64 3.05 4.65
N SER A 396 16.95 3.13 4.87
CA SER A 396 17.63 4.41 4.97
C SER A 396 19.13 4.31 4.71
N ASN A 397 19.68 5.35 4.09
CA ASN A 397 21.11 5.61 3.94
C ASN A 397 21.68 6.52 5.05
N TRP A 398 20.88 6.83 6.07
CA TRP A 398 21.28 7.53 7.29
C TRP A 398 22.08 8.83 7.02
N ASP A 399 21.42 9.76 6.36
CA ASP A 399 21.91 11.08 5.96
C ASP A 399 23.14 11.07 5.02
N GLN A 400 23.49 9.92 4.45
CA GLN A 400 24.57 9.79 3.47
C GLN A 400 24.01 9.57 2.08
N ALA A 401 23.87 10.63 1.28
CA ALA A 401 23.45 10.53 -0.12
C ALA A 401 24.38 9.56 -0.89
N GLY A 402 23.81 8.53 -1.53
CA GLY A 402 24.58 7.48 -2.21
C GLY A 402 25.27 6.45 -1.29
N GLY A 403 25.10 6.58 0.03
CA GLY A 403 25.58 5.63 1.02
C GLY A 403 24.83 4.30 1.02
N PRO A 404 25.36 3.29 1.74
CA PRO A 404 24.75 1.97 1.82
C PRO A 404 23.36 2.04 2.47
N ILE A 405 22.44 1.18 2.01
CA ILE A 405 21.05 1.20 2.47
C ILE A 405 20.81 0.10 3.50
N HIS A 406 20.44 0.52 4.70
CA HIS A 406 20.12 -0.33 5.83
C HIS A 406 18.60 -0.43 6.02
N ALA A 407 18.15 -1.48 6.73
CA ALA A 407 16.80 -1.58 7.25
C ALA A 407 16.79 -1.29 8.75
N PHE A 408 15.75 -0.58 9.18
CA PHE A 408 15.49 -0.22 10.56
C PHE A 408 14.07 -0.59 10.93
N VAL A 409 13.82 -0.83 12.21
CA VAL A 409 12.48 -1.11 12.74
C VAL A 409 12.18 -0.20 13.92
N ALA A 410 11.05 0.51 13.85
CA ALA A 410 10.51 1.34 14.93
C ALA A 410 9.45 0.53 15.66
N GLN A 411 9.34 0.72 16.98
CA GLN A 411 8.32 0.06 17.80
C GLN A 411 7.32 1.11 18.30
N LEU A 412 6.04 0.77 18.21
CA LEU A 412 4.91 1.65 18.48
C LEU A 412 4.05 1.10 19.61
N ASP A 413 3.86 1.93 20.62
CA ASP A 413 2.85 1.71 21.63
C ASP A 413 1.55 2.41 21.21
N TRP A 414 0.46 1.66 21.12
CA TRP A 414 -0.86 2.20 20.86
C TRP A 414 -1.59 2.39 22.19
N PRO A 415 -2.10 3.59 22.51
CA PRO A 415 -2.76 3.87 23.80
C PRO A 415 -3.90 2.90 24.14
N GLU A 416 -4.67 2.46 23.15
CA GLU A 416 -5.77 1.49 23.31
C GLU A 416 -5.30 0.13 23.86
N ARG A 417 -4.03 -0.24 23.66
CA ARG A 417 -3.45 -1.48 24.18
C ARG A 417 -3.12 -1.37 25.68
N ALA A 418 -2.84 -0.17 26.19
CA ALA A 418 -2.62 0.07 27.61
C ALA A 418 -3.94 -0.06 28.40
N ALA A 419 -5.03 0.53 27.90
CA ALA A 419 -6.36 0.43 28.51
C ALA A 419 -6.92 -1.01 28.54
N ALA A 420 -6.63 -1.81 27.50
CA ALA A 420 -7.01 -3.23 27.46
C ALA A 420 -6.19 -4.10 28.43
N LEU A 421 -4.99 -3.69 28.84
CA LEU A 421 -4.19 -4.39 29.85
C LEU A 421 -4.53 -3.94 31.28
N GLU A 422 -4.89 -2.67 31.47
CA GLU A 422 -5.37 -2.13 32.74
C GLU A 422 -6.74 -2.73 33.15
N SER A 423 -7.66 -2.91 32.19
CA SER A 423 -8.96 -3.56 32.45
C SER A 423 -8.90 -5.06 32.78
N ILE A 424 -7.76 -5.73 32.56
CA ILE A 424 -7.52 -7.13 32.96
C ILE A 424 -6.88 -7.20 34.36
N THR A 425 -6.32 -6.09 34.85
CA THR A 425 -5.58 -6.05 36.13
C THR A 425 -6.35 -5.43 37.29
N GLU A 426 -7.59 -4.95 37.07
CA GLU A 426 -8.52 -4.68 38.17
C GLU A 426 -9.24 -5.98 38.60
N PRO A 427 -8.98 -6.52 39.80
CA PRO A 427 -9.90 -7.48 40.38
C PRO A 427 -11.20 -6.73 40.69
N GLN A 428 -12.32 -7.22 40.16
CA GLN A 428 -13.64 -6.77 40.58
C GLN A 428 -13.72 -6.86 42.12
N ARG A 429 -13.77 -5.70 42.77
CA ARG A 429 -14.05 -5.57 44.21
C ARG A 429 -15.53 -5.35 44.45
#